data_AF-A0A453L899-F1
#
_entry.id   AF-A0A453L899-F1
#
_cell.length_a   1.000
_cell.length_b   1.000
_cell.length_c   1.000
_cell.angle_alpha   90.00
_cell.angle_beta   90.00
_cell.angle_gamma   90.00
#
_symmetry.space_group_name_H-M   'P 1'
#
loop_
_entity.id
_entity.type
_entity.pdbx_description
1 polymer ?
#
loop_
_entity_poly.entity_id
_entity_poly.type
_entity_poly.pdbx_seq_one_letter_code
_entity_poly.pdbx_strand_id
1 'polypeptide(L)'
;RAHTTHAHHQGGKMVMMAQKTKEAEITEQDSLLLTRNLLRIAIYNISYIRGLFPEKYFNDKSVPALEMKIKKLMPMDAESRRLIDWMEKGVYDALQKKYLKTLLFCICEKEEGPMIEEYAFSFSYPNTNGEEVAMNMSRTGSKKNSATFKSNAAEVTPDQMRSSACKMIRTLVSLMRTLDQMPEERTILMKLLYYDDATPEDYEPPFFKGCAENEAVNIWNKNPLKMEVGNVNSKHLVLALKVKSVLDPCDANDANSDDDKMSLGRESDQDDDLSDTE
;
A
#
# COMPACT_ATOMS: atom_id res chain seq x y z
N ARG A 1 -62.18 -36.28 -47.39
CA ARG A 1 -61.50 -35.04 -46.96
C ARG A 1 -60.06 -35.42 -46.63
N ALA A 2 -59.16 -35.29 -47.62
CA ALA A 2 -57.73 -35.54 -47.45
C ALA A 2 -57.08 -34.30 -46.83
N HIS A 3 -56.10 -34.49 -45.94
CA HIS A 3 -54.89 -33.65 -45.88
C HIS A 3 -53.81 -34.34 -45.04
N THR A 4 -52.73 -34.64 -45.74
CA THR A 4 -51.39 -34.93 -45.24
C THR A 4 -50.73 -33.64 -44.72
N THR A 5 -49.61 -33.83 -43.99
CA THR A 5 -48.34 -33.06 -44.01
C THR A 5 -47.88 -32.23 -42.79
N HIS A 6 -46.68 -32.61 -42.35
CA HIS A 6 -45.53 -31.84 -41.88
C HIS A 6 -45.11 -31.81 -40.40
N ALA A 7 -43.81 -32.11 -40.26
CA ALA A 7 -42.95 -32.13 -39.09
C ALA A 7 -42.35 -30.75 -38.78
N HIS A 8 -41.57 -30.72 -37.69
CA HIS A 8 -40.50 -29.78 -37.30
C HIS A 8 -40.81 -28.64 -36.30
N HIS A 9 -40.22 -28.84 -35.10
CA HIS A 9 -39.23 -27.96 -34.45
C HIS A 9 -39.68 -26.87 -33.46
N GLN A 10 -38.90 -26.79 -32.37
CA GLN A 10 -38.61 -25.67 -31.45
C GLN A 10 -39.36 -25.50 -30.13
N GLY A 11 -38.54 -25.45 -29.06
CA GLY A 11 -38.83 -24.85 -27.74
C GLY A 11 -38.78 -25.89 -26.62
N GLY A 12 -37.67 -26.19 -25.93
CA GLY A 12 -36.51 -25.36 -25.67
C GLY A 12 -36.79 -24.34 -24.57
N LYS A 13 -36.63 -24.76 -23.30
CA LYS A 13 -36.21 -23.99 -22.10
C LYS A 13 -36.70 -24.73 -20.84
N MET A 14 -35.94 -25.67 -20.30
CA MET A 14 -34.81 -25.41 -19.41
C MET A 14 -35.24 -24.56 -18.20
N VAL A 15 -35.94 -25.20 -17.26
CA VAL A 15 -36.10 -24.70 -15.89
C VAL A 15 -34.79 -25.03 -15.15
N MET A 16 -33.72 -24.30 -15.45
CA MET A 16 -32.60 -24.18 -14.53
C MET A 16 -33.02 -23.11 -13.51
N MET A 17 -33.60 -23.56 -12.40
CA MET A 17 -33.72 -22.71 -11.21
C MET A 17 -32.31 -22.26 -10.83
N ALA A 18 -32.03 -20.98 -11.04
CA ALA A 18 -30.86 -20.31 -10.53
C ALA A 18 -30.87 -20.41 -9.01
N GLN A 19 -30.16 -21.39 -8.47
CA GLN A 19 -29.75 -21.39 -7.08
C GLN A 19 -28.67 -20.32 -6.96
N LYS A 20 -29.10 -19.06 -6.90
CA LYS A 20 -28.25 -17.93 -6.51
C LYS A 20 -27.91 -18.18 -5.05
N THR A 21 -26.78 -18.83 -4.82
CA THR A 21 -26.19 -19.00 -3.50
C THR A 21 -26.18 -17.62 -2.85
N LYS A 22 -26.97 -17.42 -1.78
CA LYS A 22 -26.84 -16.22 -0.95
C LYS A 22 -25.39 -16.23 -0.46
N GLU A 23 -24.56 -15.35 -1.00
CA GLU A 23 -23.24 -15.10 -0.43
C GLU A 23 -23.46 -14.73 1.05
N ALA A 24 -22.78 -15.44 1.94
CA ALA A 24 -22.88 -15.18 3.36
C ALA A 24 -22.49 -13.72 3.64
N GLU A 25 -23.31 -13.03 4.43
CA GLU A 25 -22.97 -11.68 4.89
C GLU A 25 -21.64 -11.73 5.66
N ILE A 26 -20.77 -10.75 5.37
CA ILE A 26 -19.44 -10.67 5.98
C ILE A 26 -19.61 -10.23 7.42
N THR A 27 -19.13 -11.05 8.36
CA THR A 27 -19.16 -10.72 9.78
C THR A 27 -18.02 -9.76 10.14
N GLU A 28 -18.14 -9.10 11.29
CA GLU A 28 -17.06 -8.26 11.84
C GLU A 28 -15.78 -9.07 12.09
N GLN A 29 -15.92 -10.31 12.55
CA GLN A 29 -14.77 -11.21 12.75
C GLN A 29 -14.09 -11.58 11.43
N ASP A 30 -14.86 -11.82 10.36
CA ASP A 30 -14.31 -12.08 9.03
C ASP A 30 -13.58 -10.85 8.47
N SER A 31 -14.13 -9.67 8.69
CA SER A 31 -13.52 -8.39 8.32
C SER A 31 -12.17 -8.17 9.03
N LEU A 32 -12.12 -8.40 10.35
CA LEU A 32 -10.90 -8.30 11.14
C LEU A 32 -9.84 -9.31 10.66
N LEU A 33 -10.24 -10.56 10.42
CA LEU A 33 -9.37 -11.61 9.92
C LEU A 33 -8.80 -11.27 8.53
N LEU A 34 -9.65 -10.76 7.63
CA LEU A 34 -9.25 -10.32 6.30
C LEU A 34 -8.21 -9.21 6.39
N THR A 35 -8.49 -8.19 7.21
CA THR A 35 -7.61 -7.02 7.37
C THR A 35 -6.26 -7.43 7.95
N ARG A 36 -6.25 -8.28 8.98
CA ARG A 36 -5.02 -8.87 9.53
C ARG A 36 -4.22 -9.61 8.46
N ASN A 37 -4.87 -10.47 7.69
CA ASN A 37 -4.21 -11.25 6.64
C ASN A 37 -3.64 -10.34 5.54
N LEU A 38 -4.38 -9.31 5.15
CA LEU A 38 -3.97 -8.35 4.13
C LEU A 38 -2.77 -7.51 4.59
N LEU A 39 -2.79 -7.04 5.83
CA LEU A 39 -1.68 -6.30 6.44
C LEU A 39 -0.41 -7.16 6.53
N ARG A 40 -0.56 -8.42 6.94
CA ARG A 40 0.53 -9.42 6.95
C ARG A 40 1.12 -9.61 5.55
N ILE A 41 0.26 -9.81 4.55
CA ILE A 41 0.69 -9.97 3.15
C ILE A 41 1.44 -8.72 2.68
N ALA A 42 0.92 -7.52 2.96
CA ALA A 42 1.55 -6.27 2.55
C ALA A 42 2.94 -6.12 3.17
N ILE A 43 3.06 -6.24 4.48
CA ILE A 43 4.34 -6.06 5.20
C ILE A 43 5.37 -7.12 4.83
N TYR A 44 4.96 -8.36 4.60
CA TYR A 44 5.89 -9.40 4.14
C TYR A 44 6.31 -9.20 2.67
N ASN A 45 5.43 -8.70 1.81
CA ASN A 45 5.83 -8.32 0.45
C ASN A 45 6.78 -7.13 0.45
N ILE A 46 6.55 -6.11 1.29
CA ILE A 46 7.48 -5.00 1.49
C ILE A 46 8.84 -5.55 1.94
N SER A 47 8.82 -6.40 2.97
CA SER A 47 10.02 -6.99 3.54
C SER A 47 10.82 -7.82 2.54
N TYR A 48 10.14 -8.51 1.62
CA TYR A 48 10.79 -9.29 0.56
C TYR A 48 11.30 -8.40 -0.58
N ILE A 49 10.46 -7.54 -1.15
CA ILE A 49 10.79 -6.76 -2.36
C ILE A 49 11.82 -5.68 -2.08
N ARG A 50 11.74 -5.02 -0.91
CA ARG A 50 12.76 -4.04 -0.48
C ARG A 50 13.99 -4.73 0.13
N GLY A 51 14.03 -6.06 0.14
CA GLY A 51 15.15 -6.87 0.59
C GLY A 51 15.45 -6.74 2.08
N LEU A 52 14.45 -6.41 2.93
CA LEU A 52 14.60 -6.17 4.37
C LEU A 52 15.13 -7.38 5.14
N PHE A 53 14.83 -8.58 4.65
CA PHE A 53 15.36 -9.83 5.16
C PHE A 53 15.90 -10.69 3.99
N PRO A 54 16.83 -11.63 4.27
CA PRO A 54 17.33 -12.55 3.26
C PRO A 54 16.20 -13.37 2.60
N GLU A 55 16.32 -13.65 1.30
CA GLU A 55 15.28 -14.38 0.56
C GLU A 55 14.93 -15.74 1.18
N LYS A 56 15.92 -16.44 1.75
CA LYS A 56 15.75 -17.73 2.44
C LYS A 56 14.83 -17.66 3.67
N TYR A 57 14.48 -16.45 4.14
CA TYR A 57 13.55 -16.27 5.26
C TYR A 57 12.10 -16.32 4.80
N PHE A 58 11.84 -16.37 3.49
CA PHE A 58 10.49 -16.34 2.95
C PHE A 58 10.10 -17.67 2.32
N ASN A 59 8.90 -18.12 2.67
CA ASN A 59 8.25 -19.24 1.99
C ASN A 59 7.15 -18.74 1.07
N ASP A 60 7.08 -19.33 -0.13
CA ASP A 60 5.98 -19.09 -1.05
C ASP A 60 4.72 -19.80 -0.55
N LYS A 61 3.65 -19.04 -0.37
CA LYS A 61 2.32 -19.60 -0.11
C LYS A 61 1.39 -19.18 -1.24
N SER A 62 0.78 -20.15 -1.90
CA SER A 62 -0.30 -19.84 -2.85
C SER A 62 -1.53 -19.41 -2.06
N VAL A 63 -2.10 -18.27 -2.43
CA VAL A 63 -3.43 -17.86 -1.96
C VAL A 63 -4.37 -17.94 -3.15
N PRO A 64 -5.15 -19.03 -3.30
CA PRO A 64 -6.05 -19.23 -4.43
C PRO A 64 -6.99 -18.04 -4.63
N ALA A 65 -7.47 -17.45 -3.54
CA ALA A 65 -8.36 -16.29 -3.59
C ALA A 65 -7.72 -15.02 -4.17
N LEU A 66 -6.40 -14.87 -4.17
CA LEU A 66 -5.73 -13.71 -4.75
C LEU A 66 -5.10 -14.03 -6.11
N GLU A 67 -5.12 -15.30 -6.52
CA GLU A 67 -4.38 -15.82 -7.68
C GLU A 67 -2.90 -15.38 -7.67
N MET A 68 -2.31 -15.28 -6.47
CA MET A 68 -0.97 -14.75 -6.24
C MET A 68 -0.20 -15.67 -5.29
N LYS A 69 1.10 -15.82 -5.56
CA LYS A 69 2.04 -16.36 -4.57
C LYS A 69 2.40 -15.23 -3.62
N ILE A 70 2.07 -15.40 -2.34
CA ILE A 70 2.46 -14.46 -1.29
C ILE A 70 3.75 -14.94 -0.64
N LYS A 71 4.58 -14.00 -0.21
CA LYS A 71 5.75 -14.28 0.61
C LYS A 71 5.34 -14.35 2.07
N LYS A 72 5.66 -15.45 2.74
CA LYS A 72 5.48 -15.60 4.19
C LYS A 72 6.83 -15.50 4.88
N LEU A 73 7.03 -14.47 5.69
CA LEU A 73 8.21 -14.36 6.54
C LEU A 73 8.21 -15.48 7.59
N MET A 74 9.37 -16.13 7.73
CA MET A 74 9.61 -17.19 8.70
C MET A 74 10.47 -16.64 9.86
N PRO A 75 10.25 -17.10 11.10
CA PRO A 75 10.99 -16.63 12.26
C PRO A 75 12.36 -17.31 12.34
N MET A 76 13.26 -16.93 11.43
CA MET A 76 14.58 -17.54 11.25
C MET A 76 15.60 -17.07 12.29
N ASP A 77 15.43 -15.85 12.81
CA ASP A 77 16.29 -15.19 13.79
C ASP A 77 15.47 -14.25 14.71
N ALA A 78 16.17 -13.49 15.57
CA ALA A 78 15.55 -12.58 16.50
C ALA A 78 14.81 -11.41 15.82
N GLU A 79 15.34 -10.89 14.71
CA GLU A 79 14.79 -9.74 14.00
C GLU A 79 13.52 -10.10 13.23
N SER A 80 13.58 -11.21 12.46
CA SER A 80 12.41 -11.73 11.75
C SER A 80 11.30 -12.15 12.72
N ARG A 81 11.65 -12.75 13.86
CA ARG A 81 10.69 -13.07 14.93
C ARG A 81 10.09 -11.81 15.55
N ARG A 82 10.89 -10.76 15.78
CA ARG A 82 10.41 -9.49 16.30
C ARG A 82 9.38 -8.83 15.39
N LEU A 83 9.64 -8.78 14.07
CA LEU A 83 8.66 -8.23 13.13
C LEU A 83 7.37 -9.06 13.10
N ILE A 84 7.47 -10.39 13.18
CA ILE A 84 6.30 -11.27 13.30
C ILE A 84 5.55 -10.98 14.61
N ASP A 85 6.23 -10.82 15.74
CA ASP A 85 5.59 -10.56 17.04
C ASP A 85 4.91 -9.18 17.09
N TRP A 86 5.52 -8.14 16.52
CA TRP A 86 4.89 -6.84 16.32
C TRP A 86 3.57 -6.98 15.58
N MET A 87 3.57 -7.74 14.48
CA MET A 87 2.40 -7.96 13.63
C MET A 87 1.31 -8.83 14.26
N GLU A 88 1.69 -9.97 14.81
CA GLU A 88 0.76 -11.01 15.27
C GLU A 88 0.21 -10.74 16.67
N LYS A 89 0.97 -10.03 17.51
CA LYS A 89 0.62 -9.82 18.91
C LYS A 89 0.25 -8.36 19.18
N GLY A 90 1.12 -7.40 18.82
CA GLY A 90 0.90 -6.00 19.15
C GLY A 90 -0.14 -5.31 18.26
N VAL A 91 0.10 -5.31 16.95
CA VAL A 91 -0.80 -4.69 15.96
C VAL A 91 -2.17 -5.36 15.99
N TYR A 92 -2.20 -6.68 16.11
CA TYR A 92 -3.46 -7.42 16.15
C TYR A 92 -4.29 -7.10 17.39
N ASP A 93 -3.68 -6.96 18.56
CA ASP A 93 -4.37 -6.54 19.79
C ASP A 93 -5.02 -5.15 19.61
N ALA A 94 -4.28 -4.18 19.06
CA ALA A 94 -4.77 -2.84 18.81
C ALA A 94 -5.91 -2.80 17.76
N LEU A 95 -5.86 -3.65 16.74
CA LEU A 95 -6.94 -3.81 15.76
C LEU A 95 -8.19 -4.45 16.38
N GLN A 96 -8.01 -5.50 17.18
CA GLN A 96 -9.13 -6.20 17.81
C GLN A 96 -9.89 -5.29 18.79
N LYS A 97 -9.18 -4.40 19.48
CA LYS A 97 -9.76 -3.40 20.39
C LYS A 97 -10.29 -2.15 19.68
N LYS A 98 -10.10 -2.05 18.35
CA LYS A 98 -10.44 -0.87 17.53
C LYS A 98 -9.72 0.43 17.94
N TYR A 99 -8.57 0.30 18.58
CA TYR A 99 -7.77 1.45 19.03
C TYR A 99 -6.87 1.98 17.92
N LEU A 100 -6.43 1.11 17.01
CA LEU A 100 -5.45 1.46 15.99
C LEU A 100 -6.08 2.35 14.89
N LYS A 101 -5.60 3.58 14.77
CA LYS A 101 -5.97 4.54 13.72
C LYS A 101 -5.03 4.47 12.52
N THR A 102 -3.72 4.38 12.75
CA THR A 102 -2.74 4.23 11.68
C THR A 102 -1.54 3.42 12.15
N LEU A 103 -1.13 2.44 11.35
CA LEU A 103 0.16 1.78 11.47
C LEU A 103 1.12 2.40 10.46
N LEU A 104 2.27 2.85 10.95
CA LEU A 104 3.38 3.29 10.12
C LEU A 104 4.45 2.20 10.15
N PHE A 105 4.72 1.59 9.00
CA PHE A 105 5.88 0.73 8.81
C PHE A 105 6.96 1.56 8.13
N CYS A 106 8.01 1.84 8.88
CA CYS A 106 9.01 2.85 8.56
C CYS A 106 10.38 2.22 8.34
N ILE A 107 11.12 2.77 7.39
CA ILE A 107 12.49 2.39 7.09
C ILE A 107 13.32 3.67 7.12
N CYS A 108 14.28 3.73 8.05
CA CYS A 108 15.14 4.88 8.27
C CYS A 108 16.60 4.51 7.99
N GLU A 109 17.45 5.50 7.77
CA GLU A 109 18.91 5.26 7.68
C GLU A 109 19.46 4.68 9.00
N LYS A 110 19.00 5.21 10.14
CA LYS A 110 19.38 4.83 11.52
C LYS A 110 18.18 4.97 12.47
N GLU A 111 18.28 4.50 13.71
CA GLU A 111 17.18 4.54 14.70
C GLU A 111 16.60 5.93 14.92
N GLU A 112 17.47 6.96 15.03
CA GLU A 112 17.08 8.38 15.11
C GLU A 112 17.38 9.13 13.80
N GLY A 113 17.52 8.38 12.70
CA GLY A 113 17.90 8.91 11.40
C GLY A 113 16.70 9.41 10.57
N PRO A 114 17.00 10.08 9.44
CA PRO A 114 15.98 10.47 8.48
C PRO A 114 15.28 9.26 7.85
N MET A 115 14.02 9.46 7.51
CA MET A 115 13.14 8.47 6.89
C MET A 115 13.52 8.29 5.42
N ILE A 116 13.64 7.02 5.02
CA ILE A 116 13.83 6.61 3.64
C ILE A 116 12.47 6.29 3.02
N GLU A 117 11.69 5.46 3.70
CA GLU A 117 10.42 4.96 3.17
C GLU A 117 9.41 4.72 4.31
N GLU A 118 8.16 5.12 4.09
CA GLU A 118 7.06 5.02 5.06
C GLU A 118 5.84 4.41 4.37
N TYR A 119 5.32 3.33 4.96
CA TYR A 119 4.06 2.71 4.56
C TYR A 119 3.02 2.97 5.64
N ALA A 120 2.05 3.83 5.33
CA ALA A 120 0.98 4.21 6.24
C ALA A 120 -0.29 3.42 5.94
N PHE A 121 -0.64 2.52 6.86
CA PHE A 121 -1.87 1.75 6.86
C PHE A 121 -2.88 2.44 7.79
N SER A 122 -3.86 3.13 7.24
CA SER A 122 -4.89 3.84 8.01
C SER A 122 -6.15 3.00 8.10
N PHE A 123 -6.69 2.90 9.31
CA PHE A 123 -7.88 2.13 9.63
C PHE A 123 -9.03 3.08 9.95
N SER A 124 -10.24 2.71 9.57
CA SER A 124 -11.45 3.44 9.95
C SER A 124 -12.55 2.46 10.30
N TYR A 125 -13.08 2.60 11.51
CA TYR A 125 -14.15 1.76 12.05
C TYR A 125 -15.50 2.48 11.89
N PRO A 126 -16.60 1.78 11.59
CA PRO A 126 -17.92 2.36 11.59
C PRO A 126 -18.27 2.82 13.01
N ASN A 127 -18.81 4.03 13.10
CA ASN A 127 -19.19 4.63 14.37
C ASN A 127 -20.42 3.89 14.93
N THR A 128 -20.57 3.84 16.26
CA THR A 128 -21.69 3.15 16.94
C THR A 128 -23.08 3.66 16.53
N ASN A 129 -23.15 4.84 15.90
CA ASN A 129 -24.38 5.45 15.41
C ASN A 129 -24.78 5.01 13.98
N GLY A 130 -24.05 4.07 13.36
CA GLY A 130 -24.38 3.57 12.02
C GLY A 130 -24.10 4.57 10.88
N GLU A 131 -23.29 5.59 11.15
CA GLU A 131 -22.86 6.56 10.13
C GLU A 131 -21.80 5.97 9.19
N GLU A 132 -21.85 6.43 7.93
CA GLU A 132 -20.95 6.04 6.84
C GLU A 132 -19.48 6.18 7.21
N VAL A 133 -18.65 5.18 6.86
CA VAL A 133 -17.20 5.26 7.02
C VAL A 133 -16.64 6.19 5.94
N ALA A 134 -16.50 7.47 6.28
CA ALA A 134 -15.88 8.45 5.39
C ALA A 134 -14.37 8.53 5.65
N MET A 135 -13.56 8.08 4.70
CA MET A 135 -12.13 8.35 4.70
C MET A 135 -11.85 9.56 3.80
N ASN A 136 -11.32 10.64 4.39
CA ASN A 136 -10.90 11.80 3.63
C ASN A 136 -9.55 11.53 2.96
N MET A 137 -9.59 11.35 1.65
CA MET A 137 -8.44 11.01 0.85
C MET A 137 -8.02 12.22 0.01
N SER A 138 -7.13 13.03 0.56
CA SER A 138 -6.58 14.18 -0.14
C SER A 138 -5.40 13.75 -1.03
N ARG A 139 -5.54 13.89 -2.34
CA ARG A 139 -4.40 13.89 -3.28
C ARG A 139 -3.65 15.20 -3.10
N THR A 140 -2.44 15.17 -2.56
CA THR A 140 -1.57 16.36 -2.50
C THR A 140 -1.16 16.74 -3.91
N GLY A 141 -1.79 17.78 -4.47
CA GLY A 141 -1.49 18.28 -5.83
C GLY A 141 -2.65 18.96 -6.55
N SER A 142 -3.89 18.91 -6.05
CA SER A 142 -5.00 19.64 -6.68
C SER A 142 -6.03 20.10 -5.65
N LYS A 143 -6.10 21.41 -5.40
CA LYS A 143 -7.01 22.08 -4.44
C LYS A 143 -8.51 21.99 -4.80
N LYS A 144 -8.93 21.03 -5.63
CA LYS A 144 -10.34 20.91 -6.06
C LYS A 144 -10.96 19.51 -6.01
N ASN A 145 -10.20 18.44 -5.82
CA ASN A 145 -10.75 17.08 -5.78
C ASN A 145 -10.24 16.32 -4.54
N SER A 146 -10.66 16.75 -3.35
CA SER A 146 -10.74 15.84 -2.20
C SER A 146 -11.87 14.86 -2.51
N ALA A 147 -11.54 13.67 -2.96
CA ALA A 147 -12.52 12.61 -3.07
C ALA A 147 -12.83 12.14 -1.65
N THR A 148 -13.82 12.74 -1.01
CA THR A 148 -14.45 12.14 0.17
C THR A 148 -15.13 10.87 -0.31
N PHE A 149 -14.54 9.72 -0.01
CA PHE A 149 -15.18 8.46 -0.32
C PHE A 149 -16.33 8.28 0.67
N LYS A 150 -17.54 8.56 0.21
CA LYS A 150 -18.77 8.22 0.94
C LYS A 150 -19.03 6.74 0.70
N SER A 151 -18.95 5.94 1.76
CA SER A 151 -19.36 4.55 1.68
C SER A 151 -20.87 4.52 1.47
N ASN A 152 -21.34 4.28 0.25
CA ASN A 152 -22.68 3.71 0.12
C ASN A 152 -22.61 2.34 0.82
N ALA A 153 -23.10 2.27 2.07
CA ALA A 153 -23.18 1.02 2.84
C ALA A 153 -24.06 -0.05 2.14
N ALA A 154 -24.80 0.36 1.10
CA ALA A 154 -25.50 -0.51 0.18
C ALA A 154 -24.51 -1.29 -0.72
N GLU A 155 -24.34 -2.57 -0.37
CA GLU A 155 -23.83 -3.67 -1.21
C GLU A 155 -22.33 -3.68 -1.57
N VAL A 156 -21.43 -3.52 -0.59
CA VAL A 156 -20.08 -4.08 -0.75
C VAL A 156 -20.16 -5.61 -0.75
N THR A 157 -19.78 -6.27 -1.86
CA THR A 157 -19.76 -7.73 -1.96
C THR A 157 -18.40 -8.32 -1.57
N PRO A 158 -18.34 -9.58 -1.10
CA PRO A 158 -17.07 -10.29 -0.87
C PRO A 158 -16.13 -10.26 -2.07
N ASP A 159 -16.67 -10.33 -3.29
CA ASP A 159 -15.89 -10.28 -4.52
C ASP A 159 -15.28 -8.90 -4.78
N GLN A 160 -16.02 -7.81 -4.51
CA GLN A 160 -15.48 -6.45 -4.59
C GLN A 160 -14.34 -6.26 -3.60
N MET A 161 -14.50 -6.75 -2.36
CA MET A 161 -13.44 -6.70 -1.35
C MET A 161 -12.18 -7.44 -1.77
N ARG A 162 -12.35 -8.67 -2.27
CA ARG A 162 -11.25 -9.49 -2.78
C ARG A 162 -10.55 -8.77 -3.94
N SER A 163 -11.32 -8.21 -4.87
CA SER A 163 -10.78 -7.43 -6.00
C SER A 163 -9.98 -6.22 -5.53
N SER A 164 -10.49 -5.45 -4.57
CA SER A 164 -9.80 -4.29 -4.00
C SER A 164 -8.53 -4.69 -3.24
N ALA A 165 -8.56 -5.78 -2.48
CA ALA A 165 -7.39 -6.34 -1.81
C ALA A 165 -6.31 -6.78 -2.81
N CYS A 166 -6.70 -7.53 -3.86
CA CYS A 166 -5.81 -7.91 -4.95
C CYS A 166 -5.19 -6.70 -5.63
N LYS A 167 -6.00 -5.70 -5.98
CA LYS A 167 -5.54 -4.46 -6.61
C LYS A 167 -4.55 -3.73 -5.72
N MET A 168 -4.86 -3.54 -4.44
CA MET A 168 -3.97 -2.86 -3.50
C MET A 168 -2.61 -3.57 -3.38
N ILE A 169 -2.58 -4.90 -3.25
CA ILE A 169 -1.32 -5.66 -3.19
C ILE A 169 -0.57 -5.60 -4.53
N ARG A 170 -1.25 -5.73 -5.67
CA ARG A 170 -0.60 -5.62 -7.00
C ARG A 170 -0.01 -4.23 -7.21
N THR A 171 -0.75 -3.17 -6.88
CA THR A 171 -0.27 -1.79 -6.96
C THR A 171 0.94 -1.59 -6.04
N LEU A 172 0.91 -2.10 -4.80
CA LEU A 172 2.04 -2.03 -3.87
C LEU A 172 3.28 -2.71 -4.45
N VAL A 173 3.13 -3.95 -4.93
CA VAL A 173 4.23 -4.74 -5.51
C VAL A 173 4.80 -4.05 -6.75
N SER A 174 3.94 -3.55 -7.64
CA SER A 174 4.39 -2.82 -8.83
C SER A 174 5.13 -1.54 -8.47
N LEU A 175 4.60 -0.76 -7.52
CA LEU A 175 5.25 0.47 -7.06
C LEU A 175 6.65 0.19 -6.47
N MET A 176 6.76 -0.75 -5.55
CA MET A 176 8.05 -1.03 -4.91
C MET A 176 9.13 -1.53 -5.88
N ARG A 177 8.73 -2.07 -7.03
CA ARG A 177 9.63 -2.49 -8.11
C ARG A 177 10.11 -1.34 -8.99
N THR A 178 9.45 -0.18 -8.95
CA THR A 178 9.89 1.02 -9.66
C THR A 178 10.75 1.94 -8.80
N LEU A 179 10.88 1.66 -7.49
CA LEU A 179 11.71 2.44 -6.58
C LEU A 179 13.17 1.94 -6.59
N ASP A 180 14.11 2.83 -6.35
CA ASP A 180 15.53 2.49 -6.24
C ASP A 180 15.80 1.46 -5.13
N GLN A 181 16.97 0.82 -5.21
CA GLN A 181 17.40 -0.18 -4.24
C GLN A 181 17.47 0.42 -2.83
N MET A 182 16.98 -0.33 -1.85
CA MET A 182 17.06 0.05 -0.45
C MET A 182 18.53 -0.01 0.04
N PRO A 183 19.02 0.99 0.79
CA PRO A 183 20.36 0.97 1.38
C PRO A 183 20.63 -0.30 2.21
N GLU A 184 21.90 -0.68 2.32
CA GLU A 184 22.33 -1.83 3.13
C GLU A 184 22.15 -1.55 4.62
N GLU A 185 22.67 -0.41 5.09
CA GLU A 185 22.45 0.07 6.45
C GLU A 185 21.10 0.78 6.55
N ARG A 186 20.22 0.23 7.39
CA ARG A 186 18.88 0.77 7.62
C ARG A 186 18.30 0.22 8.92
N THR A 187 17.34 0.95 9.47
CA THR A 187 16.58 0.54 10.65
C THR A 187 15.10 0.42 10.29
N ILE A 188 14.47 -0.67 10.71
CA ILE A 188 13.03 -0.88 10.57
C ILE A 188 12.35 -0.43 11.85
N LEU A 189 11.38 0.46 11.73
CA LEU A 189 10.57 0.96 12.83
C LEU A 189 9.08 0.71 12.55
N MET A 190 8.31 0.47 13.60
CA MET A 190 6.86 0.37 13.50
C MET A 190 6.23 1.30 14.53
N LYS A 191 5.44 2.26 14.08
CA LYS A 191 4.75 3.23 14.94
C LYS A 191 3.25 3.00 14.84
N LEU A 192 2.57 2.99 15.98
CA LEU A 192 1.12 2.85 16.06
C LEU A 192 0.53 4.17 16.55
N LEU A 193 -0.39 4.72 15.76
CA LEU A 193 -1.17 5.89 16.12
C LEU A 193 -2.57 5.43 16.48
N TYR A 194 -3.09 5.92 17.59
CA TYR A 194 -4.37 5.49 18.15
C TYR A 194 -5.48 6.52 17.92
N TYR A 195 -6.70 6.12 18.24
CA TYR A 195 -7.86 7.00 18.35
C TYR A 195 -7.94 7.57 19.77
N ASP A 196 -7.79 8.89 19.90
CA ASP A 196 -7.76 9.60 21.19
C ASP A 196 -9.07 9.45 21.99
N ASP A 197 -10.18 9.26 21.30
CA ASP A 197 -11.53 9.13 21.87
C ASP A 197 -11.85 7.73 22.39
N ALA A 198 -11.12 6.70 21.94
CA ALA A 198 -11.42 5.30 22.24
C ALA A 198 -10.33 4.58 23.05
N THR A 199 -9.10 5.10 23.06
CA THR A 199 -7.92 4.39 23.58
C THR A 199 -7.56 4.90 24.97
N PRO A 200 -7.46 4.04 25.99
CA PRO A 200 -6.98 4.44 27.32
C PRO A 200 -5.57 5.05 27.27
N GLU A 201 -5.30 6.05 28.10
CA GLU A 201 -3.99 6.74 28.14
C GLU A 201 -2.83 5.80 28.54
N ASP A 202 -3.11 4.75 29.31
CA ASP A 202 -2.14 3.75 29.78
C ASP A 202 -2.04 2.53 28.85
N TYR A 203 -2.72 2.54 27.70
CA TYR A 203 -2.70 1.42 26.77
C TYR A 203 -1.36 1.31 26.04
N GLU A 204 -0.66 0.20 26.27
CA GLU A 204 0.50 -0.22 25.49
C GLU A 204 0.28 -1.61 24.88
N PRO A 205 0.27 -1.74 23.53
CA PRO A 205 0.13 -3.05 22.91
C PRO A 205 1.39 -3.90 23.15
N PRO A 206 1.26 -5.25 23.17
CA PRO A 206 2.39 -6.15 23.30
C PRO A 206 3.52 -5.83 22.30
N PHE A 207 4.77 -5.82 22.76
CA PHE A 207 5.98 -5.53 21.97
C PHE A 207 6.15 -4.07 21.51
N PHE A 208 5.29 -3.16 21.99
CA PHE A 208 5.42 -1.72 21.80
C PHE A 208 5.65 -1.03 23.14
N LYS A 209 6.18 0.19 23.09
CA LYS A 209 6.35 1.10 24.22
C LYS A 209 5.75 2.46 23.85
N GLY A 210 5.39 3.27 24.83
CA GLY A 210 5.07 4.68 24.61
C GLY A 210 6.16 5.40 23.82
N CYS A 211 5.73 6.20 22.83
CA CYS A 211 6.61 7.00 21.97
C CYS A 211 6.84 8.36 22.62
N ALA A 212 8.10 8.77 22.79
CA ALA A 212 8.41 10.13 23.23
C ALA A 212 8.12 11.15 22.09
N GLU A 213 7.89 12.43 22.44
CA GLU A 213 7.54 13.46 21.45
C GLU A 213 8.60 13.63 20.35
N ASN A 214 9.88 13.50 20.69
CA ASN A 214 10.99 13.54 19.74
C ASN A 214 11.02 12.33 18.79
N GLU A 215 10.60 11.15 19.26
CA GLU A 215 10.49 9.93 18.47
C GLU A 215 9.26 9.98 17.52
N ALA A 216 8.27 10.85 17.78
CA ALA A 216 7.03 10.91 17.00
C ALA A 216 7.19 11.60 15.64
N VAL A 217 8.17 12.51 15.50
CA VAL A 217 8.37 13.30 14.29
C VAL A 217 9.14 12.50 13.24
N ASN A 218 8.55 12.32 12.06
CA ASN A 218 9.25 11.71 10.93
C ASN A 218 10.04 12.79 10.18
N ILE A 219 11.37 12.74 10.30
CA ILE A 219 12.30 13.64 9.63
C ILE A 219 12.61 13.08 8.23
N TRP A 220 12.61 13.91 7.19
CA TRP A 220 12.90 13.51 5.81
C TRP A 220 14.02 14.39 5.25
N ASN A 221 15.02 13.78 4.60
CA ASN A 221 16.14 14.51 4.00
C ASN A 221 15.75 15.29 2.74
N LYS A 222 14.78 14.78 1.99
CA LYS A 222 14.21 15.42 0.80
C LYS A 222 12.71 15.22 0.76
N ASN A 223 12.00 15.96 -0.09
CA ASN A 223 10.57 15.78 -0.25
C ASN A 223 10.30 14.39 -0.84
N PRO A 224 9.63 13.48 -0.11
CA PRO A 224 9.40 12.14 -0.62
C PRO A 224 8.32 12.14 -1.70
N LEU A 225 8.45 11.24 -2.66
CA LEU A 225 7.35 10.78 -3.51
C LEU A 225 6.21 10.32 -2.61
N LYS A 226 4.99 10.81 -2.84
CA LYS A 226 3.79 10.44 -2.08
C LYS A 226 2.80 9.76 -3.00
N MET A 227 2.47 8.51 -2.69
CA MET A 227 1.55 7.72 -3.49
C MET A 227 0.47 7.08 -2.63
N GLU A 228 -0.72 7.04 -3.20
CA GLU A 228 -1.84 6.32 -2.62
C GLU A 228 -1.99 5.00 -3.38
N VAL A 229 -1.86 3.89 -2.65
CA VAL A 229 -1.81 2.56 -3.24
C VAL A 229 -3.22 1.99 -3.43
N GLY A 230 -4.11 2.31 -2.51
CA GLY A 230 -5.52 1.94 -2.58
C GLY A 230 -6.16 1.75 -1.21
N ASN A 231 -7.39 1.26 -1.23
CA ASN A 231 -8.17 0.97 -0.04
C ASN A 231 -9.02 -0.30 -0.20
N VAL A 232 -9.42 -0.88 0.94
CA VAL A 232 -10.32 -2.02 1.05
C VAL A 232 -11.38 -1.71 2.09
N ASN A 233 -12.64 -1.76 1.69
CA ASN A 233 -13.79 -1.55 2.58
C ASN A 233 -14.47 -2.89 2.84
N SER A 234 -14.56 -3.29 4.11
CA SER A 234 -15.21 -4.53 4.53
C SER A 234 -16.58 -4.35 5.21
N LYS A 235 -17.17 -3.15 5.10
CA LYS A 235 -18.31 -2.63 5.88
C LYS A 235 -18.00 -2.40 7.36
N HIS A 236 -17.29 -3.32 7.99
CA HIS A 236 -16.91 -3.26 9.40
C HIS A 236 -15.57 -2.57 9.64
N LEU A 237 -14.76 -2.42 8.60
CA LEU A 237 -13.43 -1.83 8.64
C LEU A 237 -13.01 -1.35 7.25
N VAL A 238 -12.52 -0.12 7.17
CA VAL A 238 -11.86 0.40 5.97
C VAL A 238 -10.36 0.48 6.23
N LEU A 239 -9.58 -0.14 5.36
CA LEU A 239 -8.12 -0.05 5.33
C LEU A 239 -7.70 0.78 4.11
N ALA A 240 -6.84 1.77 4.30
CA ALA A 240 -6.15 2.44 3.19
C ALA A 240 -4.64 2.40 3.37
N LEU A 241 -3.94 2.34 2.24
CA LEU A 241 -2.48 2.30 2.18
C LEU A 241 -1.93 3.48 1.40
N LYS A 242 -1.03 4.23 2.04
CA LYS A 242 -0.22 5.27 1.41
C LYS A 242 1.27 4.94 1.57
N VAL A 243 2.05 5.31 0.57
CA VAL A 243 3.51 5.13 0.55
C VAL A 243 4.16 6.49 0.39
N LYS A 244 5.20 6.71 1.18
CA LYS A 244 6.14 7.81 0.97
C LYS A 244 7.53 7.25 0.79
N SER A 245 8.27 7.68 -0.23
CA SER A 245 9.63 7.20 -0.46
C SER A 245 10.53 8.32 -0.99
N VAL A 246 11.78 8.35 -0.54
CA VAL A 246 12.84 9.19 -1.13
C VAL A 246 13.62 8.45 -2.23
N LEU A 247 13.25 7.21 -2.53
CA LEU A 247 13.90 6.34 -3.51
C LEU A 247 13.18 6.38 -4.87
N ASP A 248 12.72 7.56 -5.27
CA ASP A 248 12.14 7.79 -6.60
C ASP A 248 13.26 7.99 -7.62
N PRO A 249 13.40 7.10 -8.64
CA PRO A 249 14.45 7.26 -9.66
C PRO A 249 14.27 8.53 -10.51
N CYS A 250 13.08 9.12 -10.52
CA CYS A 250 12.81 10.36 -11.23
C CYS A 250 13.28 11.62 -10.46
N ASP A 251 13.59 11.51 -9.17
CA ASP A 251 14.21 12.57 -8.37
C ASP A 251 15.73 12.63 -8.61
N ALA A 252 16.15 12.62 -9.88
CA ALA A 252 17.48 13.02 -10.26
C ALA A 252 17.61 14.51 -9.93
N ASN A 253 18.07 14.82 -8.72
CA ASN A 253 18.70 16.10 -8.45
C ASN A 253 19.83 16.26 -9.48
N ASP A 254 19.80 17.38 -10.21
CA ASP A 254 20.82 17.85 -11.14
C ASP A 254 22.23 17.77 -10.54
N ALA A 255 22.88 16.61 -10.70
CA ALA A 255 24.25 16.37 -10.30
C ALA A 255 24.98 15.67 -11.45
N ASN A 256 25.17 16.45 -12.52
CA ASN A 256 26.21 16.37 -13.57
C ASN A 256 25.64 16.69 -14.96
N SER A 257 25.42 17.98 -15.22
CA SER A 257 25.54 18.52 -16.58
C SER A 257 26.64 19.59 -16.60
N ASP A 258 27.86 19.18 -16.22
CA ASP A 258 29.09 19.95 -16.44
C ASP A 258 29.91 19.36 -17.61
N ASP A 259 29.22 18.87 -18.65
CA ASP A 259 29.85 18.35 -19.87
C ASP A 259 29.15 18.84 -21.17
N ASP A 260 28.62 20.06 -21.15
CA ASP A 260 28.28 20.78 -22.39
C ASP A 260 29.00 22.13 -22.45
N LYS A 261 30.34 22.07 -22.45
CA LYS A 261 31.16 23.10 -23.09
C LYS A 261 31.56 22.65 -24.49
N MET A 262 30.55 22.35 -25.32
CA MET A 262 30.73 22.38 -26.76
C MET A 262 30.89 23.85 -27.17
N SER A 263 32.15 24.22 -27.38
CA SER A 263 32.59 25.48 -27.96
C SER A 263 31.85 25.75 -29.26
N LEU A 264 30.83 26.61 -29.21
CA LEU A 264 30.34 27.30 -30.39
C LEU A 264 31.43 28.30 -30.81
N GLY A 265 32.17 27.92 -31.86
CA GLY A 265 33.08 28.80 -32.55
C GLY A 265 32.34 30.08 -32.93
N ARG A 266 32.82 31.20 -32.39
CA ARG A 266 32.48 32.51 -32.92
C ARG A 266 33.15 32.63 -34.28
N GLU A 267 32.36 32.50 -35.34
CA GLU A 267 32.68 33.12 -36.61
C GLU A 267 32.66 34.63 -36.39
N SER A 268 33.85 35.22 -36.29
CA SER A 268 34.04 36.66 -36.51
C SER A 268 34.66 36.81 -37.89
N ASP A 269 33.81 37.08 -38.88
CA ASP A 269 34.22 37.73 -40.11
C ASP A 269 34.73 39.13 -39.75
N GLN A 270 36.00 39.40 -40.03
CA GLN A 270 36.38 40.66 -40.67
C GLN A 270 37.77 40.55 -41.29
N ASP A 271 37.76 40.95 -42.55
CA ASP A 271 38.79 40.91 -43.58
C ASP A 271 40.01 41.82 -43.32
N ASP A 272 40.90 41.73 -44.30
CA ASP A 272 42.00 42.62 -44.68
C ASP A 272 43.32 42.36 -43.90
N ASP A 273 44.48 42.18 -44.52
CA ASP A 273 44.94 42.72 -45.79
C ASP A 273 46.17 41.96 -46.29
N LEU A 274 46.38 42.06 -47.59
CA LEU A 274 47.54 41.61 -48.35
C LEU A 274 48.77 42.47 -48.00
N SER A 275 49.90 41.83 -47.72
CA SER A 275 51.20 42.38 -48.14
C SER A 275 52.25 41.28 -48.29
N ASP A 276 52.83 41.28 -49.49
CA ASP A 276 54.20 40.92 -49.88
C ASP A 276 54.80 39.58 -49.43
N THR A 277 55.08 38.70 -50.41
CA THR A 277 56.46 38.60 -50.96
C THR A 277 56.54 37.67 -52.18
N GLU A 278 57.22 38.20 -53.21
CA GLU A 278 57.81 37.59 -54.43
C GLU A 278 56.91 37.13 -55.60
#